data_AF-R4Z764-F1
#
_entry.id   AF-R4Z764-F1
#
_cell.length_a   1.000
_cell.length_b   1.000
_cell.length_c   1.000
_cell.angle_alpha   90.00
_cell.angle_beta   90.00
_cell.angle_gamma   90.00
#
_symmetry.space_group_name_H-M   'P 1'
#
loop_
_entity.id
_entity.type
_entity.pdbx_description
1 polymer ?
#
loop_
_entity_poly.entity_id
_entity_poly.type
_entity_poly.pdbx_seq_one_letter_code
_entity_poly.pdbx_strand_id
1 'polypeptide(L)'
;MPVLWLLGLYPFVWVLPAVAFGPVILARPSRFRVPTGAVALSGFLVIVGLSGVHIEEAQGLMLFGYRWVIMASLWACLVWFANVPRQRLPTQVVQYWLGLIFVGCVGFGYLALVAGTFTAPSGLQLILPEGVATSGFIDSVSSLRLAEVTNYLGYTLARPSAPMAFANGWGSTMGLTLPFFFGAFVRSPLARRRRFGQVMLALSTVPTAFSFNRGLWMSIAVLFVYWAARRAMSGDWTGAKVAVGLAVVVALLLAFSPLGDLVFTKIETATDSNESRATLYVDAWGGALESPLIGWGAPTPQEGTPPIGTHGLVWWIMYNHGFVALALFVYWMVRTTWAALRTRRDVEVWSAVVLVIFLLQFGFYGLLPQLPIVGVAAGLVQRDRWERAAGRRRAKEAPAAEPAPILARHPQSILAGAD
;
A
#
# COMPACT_ATOMS: atom_id res chain seq x y z
N MET A 1 -7.58 5.88 -12.80
CA MET A 1 -6.34 6.62 -12.48
C MET A 1 -5.91 7.55 -13.62
N PRO A 2 -5.56 7.10 -14.84
CA PRO A 2 -5.05 8.01 -15.89
C PRO A 2 -6.04 9.12 -16.29
N VAL A 3 -7.31 8.78 -16.47
CA VAL A 3 -8.37 9.77 -16.78
C VAL A 3 -8.52 10.81 -15.65
N LEU A 4 -8.54 10.36 -14.40
CA LEU A 4 -8.65 11.25 -13.24
C LEU A 4 -7.39 12.09 -13.04
N TRP A 5 -6.22 11.59 -13.45
CA TRP A 5 -5.00 12.38 -13.46
C TRP A 5 -5.12 13.53 -14.47
N LEU A 6 -5.52 13.27 -15.72
CA LEU A 6 -5.74 14.33 -16.73
C LEU A 6 -6.76 15.39 -16.26
N LEU A 7 -7.80 14.98 -15.53
CA LEU A 7 -8.80 15.88 -14.98
C LEU A 7 -8.34 16.63 -13.73
N GLY A 8 -7.18 16.32 -13.14
CA GLY A 8 -6.73 16.89 -11.86
C GLY A 8 -7.51 16.35 -10.65
N LEU A 9 -8.28 15.29 -10.84
CA LEU A 9 -9.14 14.67 -9.84
C LEU A 9 -8.53 13.41 -9.19
N TYR A 10 -7.29 13.06 -9.53
CA TYR A 10 -6.63 11.88 -8.97
C TYR A 10 -6.51 11.87 -7.43
N PRO A 11 -6.36 13.00 -6.70
CA PRO A 11 -6.30 12.97 -5.24
C PRO A 11 -7.61 12.45 -4.63
N PHE A 12 -8.74 12.69 -5.30
CA PHE A 12 -10.04 12.27 -4.81
C PHE A 12 -10.28 10.76 -4.94
N VAL A 13 -9.46 10.03 -5.69
CA VAL A 13 -9.60 8.56 -5.78
C VAL A 13 -9.46 7.91 -4.41
N TRP A 14 -8.66 8.50 -3.53
CA TRP A 14 -8.40 8.00 -2.19
C TRP A 14 -9.57 8.23 -1.21
N VAL A 15 -10.49 9.14 -1.51
CA VAL A 15 -11.70 9.37 -0.71
C VAL A 15 -12.89 8.53 -1.19
N LEU A 16 -12.87 8.04 -2.44
CA LEU A 16 -13.99 7.28 -3.01
C LEU A 16 -14.41 6.06 -2.16
N PRO A 17 -13.51 5.27 -1.56
CA PRO A 17 -13.94 4.12 -0.76
C PRO A 17 -14.79 4.50 0.46
N ALA A 18 -14.47 5.58 1.17
CA ALA A 18 -15.28 6.07 2.28
C ALA A 18 -16.69 6.46 1.80
N VAL A 19 -16.78 7.18 0.69
CA VAL A 19 -18.07 7.65 0.13
C VAL A 19 -18.89 6.50 -0.46
N ALA A 20 -18.25 5.52 -1.10
CA ALA A 20 -18.93 4.41 -1.75
C ALA A 20 -19.34 3.29 -0.78
N PHE A 21 -18.49 2.94 0.19
CA PHE A 21 -18.74 1.83 1.09
C PHE A 21 -19.28 2.29 2.45
N GLY A 22 -18.84 3.45 2.95
CA GLY A 22 -19.20 3.97 4.27
C GLY A 22 -20.71 4.08 4.49
N PRO A 23 -21.47 4.80 3.63
CA PRO A 23 -22.92 4.91 3.77
C PRO A 23 -23.63 3.56 3.76
N VAL A 24 -23.18 2.61 2.94
CA VAL A 24 -23.77 1.26 2.88
C VAL A 24 -23.51 0.48 4.16
N ILE A 25 -22.30 0.61 4.73
CA ILE A 25 -21.93 -0.01 6.00
C ILE A 25 -22.76 0.58 7.14
N LEU A 26 -22.83 1.90 7.23
CA LEU A 26 -23.52 2.63 8.30
C LEU A 26 -25.05 2.47 8.24
N ALA A 27 -25.63 2.39 7.04
CA ALA A 27 -27.07 2.18 6.89
C ALA A 27 -27.51 0.75 7.22
N ARG A 28 -26.60 -0.24 7.21
CA ARG A 28 -26.92 -1.66 7.40
C ARG A 28 -25.88 -2.38 8.27
N PRO A 29 -25.59 -1.90 9.49
CA PRO A 29 -24.48 -2.40 10.31
C PRO A 29 -24.61 -3.90 10.63
N SER A 30 -25.85 -4.40 10.79
CA SER A 30 -26.15 -5.82 11.05
C SER A 30 -25.72 -6.77 9.93
N ARG A 31 -25.48 -6.25 8.71
CA ARG A 31 -24.97 -7.04 7.57
C ARG A 31 -23.45 -7.17 7.58
N PHE A 32 -22.73 -6.41 8.41
CA PHE A 32 -21.27 -6.38 8.45
C PHE A 32 -20.75 -6.94 9.76
N ARG A 33 -19.96 -8.00 9.69
CA ARG A 33 -19.17 -8.49 10.83
C ARG A 33 -17.99 -7.55 11.03
N VAL A 34 -17.71 -7.18 12.27
CA VAL A 34 -16.60 -6.28 12.62
C VAL A 34 -15.26 -7.01 12.46
N PRO A 35 -14.36 -6.56 11.56
CA PRO A 35 -13.02 -7.14 11.40
C PRO A 35 -12.15 -7.00 12.65
N THR A 36 -11.13 -7.85 12.78
CA THR A 36 -10.13 -7.69 13.85
C THR A 36 -9.50 -6.30 13.75
N GLY A 37 -9.50 -5.55 14.86
CA GLY A 37 -8.89 -4.22 14.94
C GLY A 37 -9.69 -3.09 14.30
N ALA A 38 -10.86 -3.35 13.70
CA ALA A 38 -11.73 -2.29 13.19
C ALA A 38 -12.25 -1.37 14.32
N VAL A 39 -12.42 -1.89 15.54
CA VAL A 39 -12.76 -1.09 16.72
C VAL A 39 -11.66 -0.07 17.04
N ALA A 40 -10.39 -0.51 17.03
CA ALA A 40 -9.25 0.39 17.24
C ALA A 40 -9.16 1.46 16.15
N LEU A 41 -9.37 1.09 14.87
CA LEU A 41 -9.46 2.08 13.79
C LEU A 41 -10.65 3.03 13.93
N SER A 42 -11.77 2.57 14.48
CA SER A 42 -12.94 3.44 14.73
C SER A 42 -12.59 4.47 15.80
N GLY A 43 -11.98 4.02 16.91
CA GLY A 43 -11.46 4.93 17.94
C GLY A 43 -10.43 5.91 17.38
N PHE A 44 -9.50 5.44 16.53
CA PHE A 44 -8.55 6.29 15.82
C PHE A 44 -9.27 7.40 15.02
N LEU A 45 -10.27 7.05 14.21
CA LEU A 45 -11.03 8.04 13.44
C LEU A 45 -11.79 9.04 14.32
N VAL A 46 -12.28 8.61 15.48
CA VAL A 46 -12.90 9.52 16.45
C VAL A 46 -11.88 10.50 17.00
N ILE A 47 -10.72 10.03 17.48
CA ILE A 47 -9.67 10.92 18.01
C ILE A 47 -9.15 11.88 16.94
N VAL A 48 -8.89 11.38 15.73
CA VAL A 48 -8.52 12.22 14.57
C VAL A 48 -9.62 13.25 14.30
N GLY A 49 -10.90 12.87 14.37
CA GLY A 49 -12.01 13.82 14.20
C GLY A 49 -12.02 14.91 15.28
N LEU A 50 -11.78 14.54 16.53
CA LEU A 50 -11.71 15.47 17.67
C LEU A 50 -10.55 16.45 17.55
N SER A 51 -9.41 16.06 16.96
CA SER A 51 -8.28 16.98 16.78
C SER A 51 -8.62 18.18 15.88
N GLY A 52 -9.69 18.08 15.07
CA GLY A 52 -10.15 19.16 14.20
C GLY A 52 -10.59 20.42 14.94
N VAL A 53 -10.80 20.36 16.27
CA VAL A 53 -11.15 21.52 17.11
C VAL A 53 -10.09 22.62 17.11
N HIS A 54 -8.84 22.28 16.78
CA HIS A 54 -7.73 23.23 16.69
C HIS A 54 -7.66 23.98 15.35
N ILE A 55 -8.59 23.72 14.43
CA ILE A 55 -8.59 24.30 13.10
C ILE A 55 -9.65 25.40 13.02
N GLU A 56 -9.19 26.63 13.03
CA GLU A 56 -10.07 27.81 13.02
C GLU A 56 -10.47 28.23 11.60
N GLU A 57 -9.57 28.09 10.63
CA GLU A 57 -9.79 28.54 9.27
C GLU A 57 -10.63 27.54 8.45
N ALA A 58 -11.61 28.07 7.69
CA ALA A 58 -12.46 27.25 6.83
C ALA A 58 -11.68 26.42 5.79
N GLN A 59 -10.63 26.99 5.20
CA GLN A 59 -9.76 26.28 4.25
C GLN A 59 -8.98 25.15 4.93
N GLY A 60 -8.47 25.40 6.14
CA GLY A 60 -7.84 24.39 6.97
C GLY A 60 -8.79 23.24 7.29
N LEU A 61 -10.04 23.55 7.61
CA LEU A 61 -11.07 22.56 7.94
C LEU A 61 -11.44 21.69 6.72
N MET A 62 -11.50 22.28 5.53
CA MET A 62 -11.71 21.53 4.27
C MET A 62 -10.57 20.54 4.02
N LEU A 63 -9.32 20.99 4.16
CA LEU A 63 -8.14 20.14 3.98
C LEU A 63 -8.10 19.01 5.03
N PHE A 64 -8.41 19.34 6.27
CA PHE A 64 -8.54 18.36 7.35
C PHE A 64 -9.63 17.33 7.05
N GLY A 65 -10.82 17.77 6.64
CA GLY A 65 -11.92 16.90 6.25
C GLY A 65 -11.53 15.95 5.12
N TYR A 66 -10.86 16.46 4.08
CA TYR A 66 -10.31 15.64 3.00
C TYR A 66 -9.36 14.54 3.52
N ARG A 67 -8.42 14.89 4.39
CA ARG A 67 -7.46 13.94 4.99
C ARG A 67 -8.16 12.93 5.90
N TRP A 68 -9.14 13.37 6.69
CA TRP A 68 -9.97 12.52 7.53
C TRP A 68 -10.75 11.49 6.70
N VAL A 69 -11.33 11.90 5.57
CA VAL A 69 -12.07 10.98 4.68
C VAL A 69 -11.13 9.94 4.05
N ILE A 70 -9.87 10.27 3.75
CA ILE A 70 -8.89 9.26 3.31
C ILE A 70 -8.63 8.21 4.40
N MET A 71 -8.53 8.64 5.66
CA MET A 71 -8.43 7.69 6.78
C MET A 71 -9.72 6.89 6.96
N ALA A 72 -10.88 7.49 6.75
CA ALA A 72 -12.15 6.76 6.73
C ALA A 72 -12.20 5.73 5.59
N SER A 73 -11.56 6.00 4.45
CA SER A 73 -11.45 5.04 3.34
C SER A 73 -10.65 3.79 3.72
N LEU A 74 -9.63 3.90 4.58
CA LEU A 74 -8.95 2.74 5.15
C LEU A 74 -9.92 1.83 5.89
N TRP A 75 -10.70 2.40 6.81
CA TRP A 75 -11.68 1.70 7.61
C TRP A 75 -12.79 1.09 6.73
N ALA A 76 -13.29 1.87 5.77
CA ALA A 76 -14.34 1.43 4.85
C ALA A 76 -13.87 0.26 3.98
N CYS A 77 -12.64 0.33 3.44
CA CYS A 77 -12.03 -0.78 2.71
C CYS A 77 -11.87 -2.03 3.59
N LEU A 78 -11.36 -1.88 4.82
CA LEU A 78 -11.20 -3.00 5.74
C LEU A 78 -12.52 -3.71 5.98
N VAL A 79 -13.58 -2.98 6.35
CA VAL A 79 -14.89 -3.55 6.65
C VAL A 79 -15.54 -4.16 5.42
N TRP A 80 -15.51 -3.44 4.28
CA TRP A 80 -16.12 -3.91 3.04
C TRP A 80 -15.47 -5.19 2.52
N PHE A 81 -14.14 -5.18 2.34
CA PHE A 81 -13.43 -6.32 1.75
C PHE A 81 -13.34 -7.53 2.69
N ALA A 82 -13.49 -7.33 4.00
CA ALA A 82 -13.64 -8.43 4.95
C ALA A 82 -14.98 -9.17 4.82
N ASN A 83 -16.05 -8.46 4.43
CA ASN A 83 -17.42 -8.98 4.43
C ASN A 83 -17.95 -9.37 3.06
N VAL A 84 -17.42 -8.82 1.97
CA VAL A 84 -17.88 -9.16 0.61
C VAL A 84 -17.52 -10.62 0.25
N PRO A 85 -18.50 -11.49 -0.06
CA PRO A 85 -18.22 -12.91 -0.35
C PRO A 85 -17.35 -13.10 -1.59
N ARG A 86 -16.47 -14.12 -1.60
CA ARG A 86 -15.62 -14.45 -2.76
C ARG A 86 -16.42 -14.75 -4.03
N GLN A 87 -17.65 -15.29 -3.90
CA GLN A 87 -18.52 -15.56 -5.04
C GLN A 87 -18.92 -14.27 -5.79
N ARG A 88 -19.08 -13.16 -5.05
CA ARG A 88 -19.41 -11.86 -5.64
C ARG A 88 -18.16 -11.10 -6.08
N LEU A 89 -17.11 -11.14 -5.26
CA LEU A 89 -15.86 -10.45 -5.54
C LEU A 89 -14.66 -11.37 -5.27
N PRO A 90 -14.21 -12.14 -6.28
CA PRO A 90 -13.06 -13.01 -6.15
C PRO A 90 -11.79 -12.23 -5.80
N THR A 91 -10.95 -12.78 -4.91
CA THR A 91 -9.68 -12.13 -4.51
C THR A 91 -8.81 -11.80 -5.71
N GLN A 92 -8.77 -12.67 -6.73
CA GLN A 92 -7.97 -12.49 -7.94
C GLN A 92 -8.40 -11.27 -8.76
N VAL A 93 -9.68 -10.91 -8.72
CA VAL A 93 -10.20 -9.70 -9.38
C VAL A 93 -9.67 -8.46 -8.67
N VAL A 94 -9.68 -8.45 -7.34
CA VAL A 94 -9.12 -7.35 -6.54
C VAL A 94 -7.62 -7.20 -6.80
N GLN A 95 -6.88 -8.30 -6.79
CA GLN A 95 -5.44 -8.30 -7.08
C GLN A 95 -5.13 -7.84 -8.50
N TYR A 96 -5.97 -8.19 -9.48
CA TYR A 96 -5.84 -7.73 -10.85
C TYR A 96 -5.97 -6.21 -10.93
N TRP A 97 -7.03 -5.62 -10.34
CA TRP A 97 -7.23 -4.18 -10.35
C TRP A 97 -6.13 -3.41 -9.62
N LEU A 98 -5.70 -3.87 -8.44
CA LEU A 98 -4.57 -3.26 -7.73
C LEU A 98 -3.25 -3.44 -8.49
N GLY A 99 -3.07 -4.57 -9.18
CA GLY A 99 -1.92 -4.79 -10.06
C GLY A 99 -1.94 -3.89 -11.30
N LEU A 100 -3.10 -3.48 -11.80
CA LEU A 100 -3.17 -2.49 -12.89
C LEU A 100 -2.74 -1.08 -12.44
N ILE A 101 -2.85 -0.75 -11.14
CA ILE A 101 -2.29 0.50 -10.61
C ILE A 101 -0.77 0.48 -10.74
N PHE A 102 -0.11 -0.65 -10.43
CA PHE A 102 1.32 -0.84 -10.65
C PHE A 102 1.71 -0.60 -12.11
N VAL A 103 0.98 -1.22 -13.06
CA VAL A 103 1.20 -1.03 -14.50
C VAL A 103 1.06 0.45 -14.90
N GLY A 104 0.05 1.14 -14.37
CA GLY A 104 -0.13 2.57 -14.60
C GLY A 104 1.05 3.40 -14.08
N CYS A 105 1.53 3.11 -12.87
CA CYS A 105 2.71 3.78 -12.30
C CYS A 105 3.98 3.52 -13.12
N VAL A 106 4.16 2.32 -13.69
CA VAL A 106 5.27 2.04 -14.63
C VAL A 106 5.16 2.90 -15.89
N GLY A 107 3.97 2.97 -16.49
CA GLY A 107 3.72 3.81 -17.67
C GLY A 107 4.01 5.29 -17.42
N PHE A 108 3.47 5.86 -16.34
CA PHE A 108 3.79 7.23 -15.93
C PHE A 108 5.27 7.41 -15.57
N GLY A 109 5.91 6.38 -15.03
CA GLY A 109 7.36 6.36 -14.79
C GLY A 109 8.15 6.62 -16.07
N TYR A 110 7.82 5.93 -17.18
CA TYR A 110 8.47 6.19 -18.46
C TYR A 110 8.14 7.57 -19.04
N LEU A 111 6.89 8.02 -18.92
CA LEU A 111 6.53 9.38 -19.34
C LEU A 111 7.34 10.44 -18.58
N ALA A 112 7.56 10.24 -17.29
CA ALA A 112 8.39 11.11 -16.46
C ALA A 112 9.87 11.10 -16.88
N LEU A 113 10.40 9.96 -17.35
CA LEU A 113 11.77 9.90 -17.87
C LEU A 113 11.93 10.65 -19.20
N VAL A 114 10.90 10.64 -20.05
CA VAL A 114 10.91 11.32 -21.35
C VAL A 114 10.61 12.82 -21.21
N ALA A 115 9.67 13.18 -20.34
CA ALA A 115 9.14 14.54 -20.19
C ALA A 115 9.13 14.98 -18.72
N GLY A 116 10.29 14.88 -18.05
CA GLY A 116 10.41 15.12 -16.61
C GLY A 116 10.12 16.55 -16.15
N THR A 117 10.23 17.53 -17.05
CA THR A 117 9.90 18.94 -16.79
C THR A 117 8.47 19.31 -17.20
N PHE A 118 7.68 18.35 -17.67
CA PHE A 118 6.30 18.61 -18.09
C PHE A 118 5.46 19.09 -16.91
N THR A 119 4.87 20.27 -17.10
CA THR A 119 3.89 20.86 -16.21
C THR A 119 2.76 21.46 -17.06
N ALA A 120 1.52 21.19 -16.67
CA ALA A 120 0.35 21.79 -17.29
C ALA A 120 -0.80 21.93 -16.28
N PRO A 121 -1.69 22.92 -16.44
CA PRO A 121 -2.91 22.97 -15.66
C PRO A 121 -3.79 21.77 -15.99
N SER A 122 -4.46 21.22 -14.98
CA SER A 122 -5.44 20.15 -15.18
C SER A 122 -6.82 20.68 -15.55
N GLY A 123 -7.71 19.78 -15.99
CA GLY A 123 -9.11 20.11 -16.25
C GLY A 123 -9.79 20.82 -15.07
N LEU A 124 -9.52 20.40 -13.83
CA LEU A 124 -10.03 21.06 -12.63
C LEU A 124 -9.50 22.50 -12.50
N GLN A 125 -8.20 22.72 -12.70
CA GLN A 125 -7.60 24.06 -12.61
C GLN A 125 -8.10 25.01 -13.70
N LEU A 126 -8.44 24.48 -14.88
CA LEU A 126 -9.03 25.28 -15.96
C LEU A 126 -10.46 25.74 -15.69
N ILE A 127 -11.18 25.06 -14.78
CA ILE A 127 -12.58 25.37 -14.43
C ILE A 127 -12.64 26.26 -13.18
N LEU A 128 -11.69 26.12 -12.25
CA LEU A 128 -11.68 26.87 -11.00
C LEU A 128 -11.28 28.34 -11.23
N PRO A 129 -11.83 29.29 -10.43
CA PRO A 129 -11.35 30.66 -10.42
C PRO A 129 -9.85 30.72 -10.12
N GLU A 130 -9.13 31.66 -10.74
CA GLU A 130 -7.66 31.72 -10.70
C GLU A 130 -7.10 31.72 -9.27
N GLY A 131 -7.70 32.47 -8.34
CA GLY A 131 -7.29 32.51 -6.93
C GLY A 131 -7.45 31.18 -6.17
N VAL A 132 -8.33 30.29 -6.63
CA VAL A 132 -8.50 28.95 -6.05
C VAL A 132 -7.61 27.94 -6.76
N ALA A 133 -7.53 28.01 -8.09
CA ALA A 133 -6.72 27.13 -8.93
C ALA A 133 -5.21 27.21 -8.61
N THR A 134 -4.75 28.40 -8.22
CA THR A 134 -3.35 28.70 -7.87
C THR A 134 -3.06 28.61 -6.37
N SER A 135 -4.06 28.29 -5.54
CA SER A 135 -3.82 28.08 -4.10
C SER A 135 -2.83 26.93 -3.89
N GLY A 136 -1.89 27.09 -2.96
CA GLY A 136 -0.75 26.16 -2.81
C GLY A 136 -1.15 24.70 -2.64
N PHE A 137 -2.27 24.42 -1.97
CA PHE A 137 -2.80 23.06 -1.87
C PHE A 137 -3.33 22.55 -3.22
N ILE A 138 -4.26 23.26 -3.86
CA ILE A 138 -4.89 22.83 -5.11
C ILE A 138 -3.83 22.67 -6.20
N ASP A 139 -2.89 23.61 -6.34
CA ASP A 139 -1.82 23.49 -7.32
C ASP A 139 -0.95 22.25 -7.08
N SER A 140 -0.56 21.98 -5.82
CA SER A 140 0.29 20.84 -5.47
C SER A 140 -0.33 19.47 -5.75
N VAL A 141 -1.67 19.37 -5.73
CA VAL A 141 -2.38 18.09 -5.87
C VAL A 141 -3.16 17.96 -7.18
N SER A 142 -3.43 19.04 -7.89
CA SER A 142 -4.25 18.99 -9.12
C SER A 142 -3.47 19.35 -10.39
N SER A 143 -2.28 19.95 -10.31
CA SER A 143 -1.48 20.22 -11.51
C SER A 143 -0.98 18.94 -12.17
N LEU A 144 -0.92 18.95 -13.50
CA LEU A 144 -0.40 17.83 -14.29
C LEU A 144 1.11 17.89 -14.29
N ARG A 145 1.74 17.11 -13.41
CA ARG A 145 3.20 16.94 -13.34
C ARG A 145 3.53 15.47 -13.53
N LEU A 146 4.53 15.18 -14.36
CA LEU A 146 5.01 13.80 -14.56
C LEU A 146 6.08 13.41 -13.54
N ALA A 147 6.93 14.35 -13.16
CA ALA A 147 8.00 14.16 -12.20
C ALA A 147 7.99 15.25 -11.11
N GLU A 148 8.49 14.87 -9.94
CA GLU A 148 8.94 15.80 -8.92
C GLU A 148 10.39 16.16 -9.24
N VAL A 149 10.61 17.41 -9.64
CA VAL A 149 11.92 17.93 -9.97
C VAL A 149 12.58 18.41 -8.68
N THR A 150 13.72 17.81 -8.33
CA THR A 150 14.49 18.20 -7.15
C THR A 150 15.93 18.50 -7.57
N ASN A 151 16.49 19.59 -7.05
CA ASN A 151 17.90 19.90 -7.23
C ASN A 151 18.71 19.10 -6.20
N TYR A 152 19.60 18.22 -6.68
CA TYR A 152 20.53 17.46 -5.86
C TYR A 152 21.95 17.74 -6.35
N LEU A 153 22.82 18.26 -5.48
CA LEU A 153 24.26 18.36 -5.73
C LEU A 153 24.61 19.09 -7.05
N GLY A 154 23.91 20.16 -7.36
CA GLY A 154 24.12 20.93 -8.61
C GLY A 154 23.49 20.32 -9.86
N TYR A 155 22.82 19.17 -9.77
CA TYR A 155 22.08 18.54 -10.87
C TYR A 155 20.57 18.51 -10.59
N THR A 156 19.79 18.87 -11.61
CA THR A 156 18.33 18.80 -11.56
C THR A 156 17.88 17.39 -11.92
N LEU A 157 17.26 16.69 -10.98
CA LEU A 157 16.77 15.31 -11.19
C LEU A 157 15.24 15.29 -11.21
N ALA A 158 14.68 14.81 -12.31
CA ALA A 158 13.24 14.57 -12.46
C ALA A 158 12.90 13.17 -11.94
N ARG A 159 12.34 13.09 -10.73
CA ARG A 159 11.95 11.82 -10.10
C ARG A 159 10.49 11.51 -10.43
N PRO A 160 10.15 10.32 -10.98
CA PRO A 160 8.76 9.98 -11.29
C PRO A 160 7.82 10.21 -10.10
N SER A 161 6.76 10.99 -10.31
CA SER A 161 5.73 11.27 -9.31
C SER A 161 4.34 10.87 -9.82
N ALA A 162 4.03 11.09 -11.09
CA ALA A 162 2.71 10.78 -11.65
C ALA A 162 2.33 9.30 -11.51
N PRO A 163 1.07 8.98 -11.18
CA PRO A 163 -0.04 9.91 -11.04
C PRO A 163 -0.14 10.54 -9.65
N MET A 164 0.85 10.38 -8.77
CA MET A 164 0.86 10.96 -7.43
C MET A 164 1.46 12.37 -7.46
N ALA A 165 1.16 13.16 -6.42
CA ALA A 165 1.72 14.50 -6.27
C ALA A 165 3.24 14.48 -6.09
N PHE A 166 3.76 13.46 -5.40
CA PHE A 166 5.16 13.37 -4.98
C PHE A 166 5.78 12.03 -5.35
N ALA A 167 7.09 12.02 -5.62
CA ALA A 167 7.86 10.83 -5.96
C ALA A 167 7.87 9.79 -4.84
N ASN A 168 7.75 10.22 -3.58
CA ASN A 168 7.60 9.30 -2.45
C ASN A 168 6.24 8.59 -2.49
N GLY A 169 5.17 9.31 -2.85
CA GLY A 169 3.85 8.73 -3.04
C GLY A 169 3.80 7.74 -4.21
N TRP A 170 4.51 8.05 -5.31
CA TRP A 170 4.69 7.13 -6.43
C TRP A 170 5.38 5.83 -5.99
N GLY A 171 6.54 5.95 -5.34
CA GLY A 171 7.30 4.79 -4.89
C GLY A 171 6.58 3.95 -3.84
N SER A 172 5.84 4.58 -2.92
CA SER A 172 4.97 3.87 -1.98
C SER A 172 3.89 3.08 -2.71
N THR A 173 3.22 3.70 -3.69
CA THR A 173 2.17 3.03 -4.48
C THR A 173 2.72 1.86 -5.25
N MET A 174 3.87 2.03 -5.93
CA MET A 174 4.58 0.94 -6.60
C MET A 174 4.87 -0.20 -5.62
N GLY A 175 5.45 0.10 -4.45
CA GLY A 175 5.78 -0.91 -3.43
C GLY A 175 4.55 -1.65 -2.87
N LEU A 176 3.46 -0.93 -2.58
CA LEU A 176 2.24 -1.51 -2.00
C LEU A 176 1.39 -2.26 -3.03
N THR A 177 1.51 -1.96 -4.32
CA THR A 177 0.74 -2.64 -5.38
C THR A 177 1.52 -3.78 -6.04
N LEU A 178 2.86 -3.77 -5.94
CA LEU A 178 3.72 -4.82 -6.49
C LEU A 178 3.37 -6.24 -6.02
N PRO A 179 3.07 -6.52 -4.72
CA PRO A 179 2.65 -7.86 -4.29
C PRO A 179 1.38 -8.34 -5.02
N PHE A 180 0.40 -7.45 -5.21
CA PHE A 180 -0.83 -7.75 -5.93
C PHE A 180 -0.57 -7.98 -7.43
N PHE A 181 0.27 -7.15 -8.04
CA PHE A 181 0.71 -7.32 -9.42
C PHE A 181 1.43 -8.67 -9.62
N PHE A 182 2.32 -9.04 -8.71
CA PHE A 182 3.07 -10.29 -8.77
C PHE A 182 2.13 -11.51 -8.71
N GLY A 183 1.18 -11.51 -7.76
CA GLY A 183 0.18 -12.56 -7.64
C GLY A 183 -0.76 -12.62 -8.86
N ALA A 184 -1.20 -11.47 -9.37
CA ALA A 184 -2.15 -11.37 -10.46
C ALA A 184 -1.54 -11.65 -11.84
N PHE A 185 -0.33 -11.19 -12.12
CA PHE A 185 0.24 -11.22 -13.47
C PHE A 185 1.43 -12.17 -13.56
N VAL A 186 2.46 -11.97 -12.75
CA VAL A 186 3.71 -12.75 -12.83
C VAL A 186 3.49 -14.24 -12.53
N ARG A 187 2.60 -14.57 -11.59
CA ARG A 187 2.22 -15.96 -11.28
C ARG A 187 0.92 -16.43 -11.93
N SER A 188 0.44 -15.71 -12.94
CA SER A 188 -0.78 -16.09 -13.64
C SER A 188 -0.66 -17.47 -14.30
N PRO A 189 -1.69 -18.34 -14.20
CA PRO A 189 -1.72 -19.60 -14.95
C PRO A 189 -1.80 -19.35 -16.47
N LEU A 190 -2.50 -18.29 -16.90
CA LEU A 190 -2.57 -17.90 -18.31
C LEU A 190 -1.20 -17.41 -18.80
N ALA A 191 -0.64 -18.11 -19.78
CA ALA A 191 0.70 -17.84 -20.32
C ALA A 191 0.87 -16.41 -20.86
N ARG A 192 -0.11 -15.88 -21.60
CA ARG A 192 -0.06 -14.51 -22.13
C ARG A 192 0.03 -13.47 -21.01
N ARG A 193 -0.81 -13.60 -19.99
CA ARG A 193 -0.83 -12.71 -18.82
C ARG A 193 0.44 -12.82 -17.98
N ARG A 194 1.00 -14.04 -17.88
CA ARG A 194 2.29 -14.29 -17.24
C ARG A 194 3.45 -13.61 -17.97
N ARG A 195 3.55 -13.79 -19.28
CA ARG A 195 4.56 -13.11 -20.12
C ARG A 195 4.45 -11.60 -19.99
N PHE A 196 3.24 -11.05 -20.10
CA PHE A 196 3.00 -9.63 -19.87
C PHE A 196 3.49 -9.17 -18.50
N GLY A 197 3.18 -9.92 -17.44
CA GLY A 197 3.62 -9.64 -16.09
C GLY A 197 5.15 -9.60 -15.96
N GLN A 198 5.85 -10.57 -16.57
CA GLN A 198 7.30 -10.65 -16.55
C GLN A 198 7.96 -9.49 -17.32
N VAL A 199 7.43 -9.15 -18.50
CA VAL A 199 7.91 -8.00 -19.29
C VAL A 199 7.69 -6.69 -18.54
N MET A 200 6.50 -6.47 -17.98
CA MET A 200 6.22 -5.27 -17.18
C MET A 200 7.08 -5.18 -15.93
N LEU A 201 7.37 -6.31 -15.27
CA LEU A 201 8.29 -6.33 -14.13
C LEU A 201 9.70 -5.92 -14.56
N ALA A 202 10.19 -6.43 -15.69
CA ALA A 202 11.49 -6.02 -16.24
C ALA A 202 11.52 -4.52 -16.56
N LEU A 203 10.50 -4.02 -17.26
CA LEU A 203 10.36 -2.60 -17.61
C LEU A 203 10.26 -1.70 -16.37
N SER A 204 9.64 -2.15 -15.28
CA SER A 204 9.53 -1.37 -14.05
C SER A 204 10.88 -1.03 -13.40
N THR A 205 11.93 -1.79 -13.71
CA THR A 205 13.29 -1.58 -13.17
C THR A 205 13.84 -0.21 -13.52
N VAL A 206 13.60 0.27 -14.74
CA VAL A 206 14.16 1.54 -15.25
C VAL A 206 13.63 2.75 -14.45
N PRO A 207 12.32 3.05 -14.42
CA PRO A 207 11.81 4.16 -13.63
C PRO A 207 12.04 3.98 -12.12
N THR A 208 12.10 2.74 -11.63
CA THR A 208 12.46 2.46 -10.24
C THR A 208 13.89 2.92 -9.92
N ALA A 209 14.87 2.65 -10.79
CA ALA A 209 16.24 3.09 -10.63
C ALA A 209 16.35 4.61 -10.60
N PHE A 210 15.78 5.29 -11.61
CA PHE A 210 15.82 6.76 -11.72
C PHE A 210 14.94 7.48 -10.69
N SER A 211 14.06 6.79 -9.96
CA SER A 211 13.30 7.40 -8.87
C SER A 211 14.17 7.74 -7.64
N PHE A 212 15.31 7.06 -7.49
CA PHE A 212 16.16 7.06 -6.30
C PHE A 212 15.37 6.96 -4.97
N ASN A 213 14.25 6.22 -5.00
CA ASN A 213 13.29 6.10 -3.92
C ASN A 213 13.70 4.94 -2.98
N ARG A 214 14.44 5.27 -1.90
CA ARG A 214 14.98 4.27 -0.96
C ARG A 214 13.90 3.35 -0.36
N GLY A 215 12.74 3.90 -0.03
CA GLY A 215 11.62 3.13 0.51
C GLY A 215 11.05 2.10 -0.47
N LEU A 216 11.00 2.41 -1.77
CA LEU A 216 10.60 1.45 -2.81
C LEU A 216 11.61 0.30 -2.90
N TRP A 217 12.92 0.61 -2.91
CA TRP A 217 13.98 -0.41 -2.91
C TRP A 217 13.89 -1.33 -1.70
N MET A 218 13.69 -0.78 -0.50
CA MET A 218 13.47 -1.58 0.71
C MET A 218 12.18 -2.43 0.62
N SER A 219 11.12 -1.89 0.02
CA SER A 219 9.85 -2.63 -0.18
C SER A 219 10.02 -3.81 -1.12
N ILE A 220 10.78 -3.63 -2.20
CA ILE A 220 11.14 -4.70 -3.15
C ILE A 220 11.99 -5.76 -2.45
N ALA A 221 13.00 -5.36 -1.67
CA ALA A 221 13.82 -6.28 -0.92
C ALA A 221 13.00 -7.13 0.06
N VAL A 222 12.11 -6.50 0.84
CA VAL A 222 11.20 -7.19 1.78
C VAL A 222 10.29 -8.18 1.04
N LEU A 223 9.71 -7.79 -0.10
CA LEU A 223 8.89 -8.68 -0.92
C LEU A 223 9.66 -9.94 -1.33
N PHE A 224 10.87 -9.77 -1.85
CA PHE A 224 11.69 -10.89 -2.33
C PHE A 224 12.19 -11.77 -1.18
N VAL A 225 12.65 -11.18 -0.07
CA VAL A 225 13.07 -11.92 1.13
C VAL A 225 11.90 -12.74 1.68
N TYR A 226 10.73 -12.12 1.81
CA TYR A 226 9.53 -12.81 2.28
C TYR A 226 9.15 -13.96 1.34
N TRP A 227 9.13 -13.73 0.03
CA TRP A 227 8.80 -14.77 -0.96
C TRP A 227 9.82 -15.92 -0.96
N ALA A 228 11.11 -15.62 -0.90
CA ALA A 228 12.19 -16.60 -0.84
C ALA A 228 12.11 -17.45 0.43
N ALA A 229 11.96 -16.82 1.59
CA ALA A 229 11.79 -17.51 2.88
C ALA A 229 10.59 -18.46 2.84
N ARG A 230 9.46 -18.01 2.27
CA ARG A 230 8.25 -18.84 2.17
C ARG A 230 8.41 -20.04 1.25
N ARG A 231 9.10 -19.92 0.11
CA ARG A 231 9.38 -21.08 -0.74
C ARG A 231 10.35 -22.05 -0.07
N ALA A 232 11.38 -21.54 0.62
CA ALA A 232 12.32 -22.35 1.36
C ALA A 232 11.63 -23.17 2.47
N MET A 233 10.66 -22.58 3.18
CA MET A 233 9.83 -23.28 4.16
C MET A 233 8.97 -24.42 3.55
N SER A 234 8.72 -24.40 2.25
CA SER A 234 8.07 -25.49 1.51
C SER A 234 9.05 -26.49 0.88
N GLY A 235 10.34 -26.43 1.24
CA GLY A 235 11.40 -27.25 0.66
C GLY A 235 11.91 -26.79 -0.71
N ASP A 236 11.39 -25.67 -1.23
CA ASP A 236 11.73 -25.16 -2.55
C ASP A 236 12.67 -23.96 -2.48
N TRP A 237 13.93 -24.20 -2.76
CA TRP A 237 14.99 -23.17 -2.74
C TRP A 237 15.04 -22.29 -3.99
N THR A 238 14.15 -22.50 -4.96
CA THR A 238 14.09 -21.67 -6.18
C THR A 238 13.95 -20.19 -5.85
N GLY A 239 13.17 -19.86 -4.81
CA GLY A 239 13.00 -18.48 -4.36
C GLY A 239 14.31 -17.83 -3.90
N ALA A 240 15.11 -18.56 -3.12
CA ALA A 240 16.43 -18.10 -2.68
C ALA A 240 17.40 -17.95 -3.86
N LYS A 241 17.42 -18.92 -4.80
CA LYS A 241 18.27 -18.84 -6.01
C LYS A 241 17.95 -17.60 -6.86
N VAL A 242 16.67 -17.31 -7.06
CA VAL A 242 16.22 -16.10 -7.79
C VAL A 242 16.60 -14.83 -7.04
N ALA A 243 16.43 -14.79 -5.72
CA ALA A 243 16.82 -13.63 -4.91
C ALA A 243 18.33 -13.35 -4.98
N VAL A 244 19.16 -14.39 -4.87
CA VAL A 244 20.62 -14.27 -5.03
C VAL A 244 20.99 -13.83 -6.44
N GLY A 245 20.38 -14.42 -7.47
CA GLY A 245 20.62 -14.01 -8.86
C GLY A 245 20.27 -12.54 -9.11
N LEU A 246 19.13 -12.06 -8.59
CA LEU A 246 18.76 -10.65 -8.66
C LEU A 246 19.75 -9.75 -7.91
N ALA A 247 20.18 -10.15 -6.71
CA ALA A 247 21.18 -9.39 -5.95
C ALA A 247 22.51 -9.26 -6.69
N VAL A 248 22.97 -10.34 -7.33
CA VAL A 248 24.17 -10.33 -8.19
C VAL A 248 23.97 -9.40 -9.39
N VAL A 249 22.83 -9.48 -10.08
CA VAL A 249 22.54 -8.58 -11.22
C VAL A 249 22.55 -7.12 -10.78
N VAL A 250 21.92 -6.79 -9.65
CA VAL A 250 21.93 -5.43 -9.11
C VAL A 250 23.35 -4.98 -8.75
N ALA A 251 24.14 -5.83 -8.08
CA ALA A 251 25.52 -5.54 -7.74
C ALA A 251 26.38 -5.28 -9.00
N LEU A 252 26.22 -6.10 -10.04
CA LEU A 252 26.91 -5.91 -11.32
C LEU A 252 26.47 -4.61 -12.01
N LEU A 253 25.17 -4.29 -12.03
CA LEU A 253 24.68 -3.03 -12.59
C LEU A 253 25.25 -1.83 -11.84
N LEU A 254 25.34 -1.89 -10.51
CA LEU A 254 25.95 -0.81 -9.72
C LEU A 254 27.46 -0.71 -9.95
N ALA A 255 28.17 -1.83 -10.11
CA ALA A 255 29.62 -1.83 -10.31
C ALA A 255 30.05 -1.36 -11.71
N PHE A 256 29.22 -1.60 -12.73
CA PHE A 256 29.60 -1.42 -14.14
C PHE A 256 28.74 -0.40 -14.90
N SER A 257 27.95 0.44 -14.22
CA SER A 257 27.15 1.48 -14.89
C SER A 257 27.29 2.86 -14.23
N PRO A 258 27.04 3.96 -14.97
CA PRO A 258 27.01 5.32 -14.41
C PRO A 258 25.96 5.52 -13.30
N LEU A 259 25.00 4.60 -13.16
CA LEU A 259 24.06 4.60 -12.04
C LEU A 259 24.76 4.28 -10.72
N GLY A 260 25.85 3.50 -10.75
CA GLY A 260 26.69 3.22 -9.59
C GLY A 260 27.22 4.50 -8.97
N ASP A 261 27.87 5.33 -9.78
CA ASP A 261 28.46 6.60 -9.34
C ASP A 261 27.40 7.51 -8.70
N LEU A 262 26.23 7.67 -9.35
CA LEU A 262 25.11 8.44 -8.79
C LEU A 262 24.60 7.89 -7.44
N VAL A 263 24.59 6.56 -7.28
CA VAL A 263 24.19 5.91 -6.03
C VAL A 263 25.23 6.13 -4.93
N PHE A 264 26.52 5.96 -5.24
CA PHE A 264 27.61 6.15 -4.28
C PHE A 264 27.73 7.61 -3.84
N THR A 265 27.68 8.58 -4.77
CA THR A 265 27.65 10.01 -4.44
C THR A 265 26.46 10.35 -3.54
N LYS A 266 25.30 9.72 -3.75
CA LYS A 266 24.12 9.90 -2.89
C LYS A 266 24.30 9.28 -1.48
N ILE A 267 25.07 8.21 -1.34
CA ILE A 267 25.39 7.61 -0.03
C ILE A 267 26.36 8.51 0.72
N GLU A 268 27.41 8.99 0.06
CA GLU A 268 28.43 9.87 0.64
C GLU A 268 27.84 11.22 1.08
N THR A 269 26.88 11.76 0.33
CA THR A 269 26.23 13.04 0.66
C THR A 269 24.97 12.89 1.53
N ALA A 270 24.66 11.68 2.02
CA ALA A 270 23.43 11.45 2.78
C ALA A 270 23.41 12.10 4.17
N THR A 271 24.59 12.46 4.70
CA THR A 271 24.82 13.03 6.03
C THR A 271 24.05 14.34 6.25
N ASP A 272 24.12 15.29 5.32
CA ASP A 272 23.45 16.60 5.44
C ASP A 272 21.91 16.48 5.50
N SER A 273 21.34 15.50 4.80
CA SER A 273 19.88 15.27 4.79
C SER A 273 19.35 14.57 6.04
N ASN A 274 20.21 13.84 6.76
CA ASN A 274 19.82 13.11 7.97
C ASN A 274 19.83 14.02 9.20
N GLU A 275 20.75 14.98 9.26
CA GLU A 275 20.84 15.94 10.37
C GLU A 275 19.62 16.88 10.40
N SER A 276 19.22 17.43 9.24
CA SER A 276 17.99 18.23 9.11
C SER A 276 16.71 17.45 9.50
N ARG A 277 16.65 16.14 9.22
CA ARG A 277 15.49 15.30 9.58
C ARG A 277 15.45 14.96 11.07
N ALA A 278 16.61 14.80 11.71
CA ALA A 278 16.67 14.51 13.14
C ALA A 278 16.06 15.65 13.95
N THR A 279 16.37 16.90 13.59
CA THR A 279 15.77 18.09 14.21
C THR A 279 14.25 18.08 14.06
N LEU A 280 13.73 17.81 12.87
CA LEU A 280 12.28 17.75 12.62
C LEU A 280 11.57 16.64 13.41
N TYR A 281 12.25 15.53 13.72
CA TYR A 281 11.72 14.48 14.58
C TYR A 281 11.70 14.89 16.04
N VAL A 282 12.73 15.60 16.50
CA VAL A 282 12.78 16.18 17.85
C VAL A 282 11.66 17.21 18.02
N ASP A 283 11.47 18.09 17.05
CA ASP A 283 10.41 19.11 17.06
C ASP A 283 9.02 18.47 17.03
N ALA A 284 8.81 17.46 16.18
CA ALA A 284 7.55 16.73 16.12
C ALA A 284 7.26 15.97 17.43
N TRP A 285 8.28 15.42 18.08
CA TRP A 285 8.12 14.78 19.38
C TRP A 285 7.82 15.80 20.48
N GLY A 286 8.58 16.88 20.55
CA GLY A 286 8.41 17.97 21.52
C GLY A 286 7.01 18.57 21.44
N GLY A 287 6.57 18.97 20.23
CA GLY A 287 5.23 19.53 20.07
C GLY A 287 4.10 18.52 20.26
N ALA A 288 4.33 17.22 20.09
CA ALA A 288 3.34 16.20 20.45
C ALA A 288 3.14 16.08 21.98
N LEU A 289 4.15 16.42 22.79
CA LEU A 289 4.02 16.45 24.25
C LEU A 289 3.13 17.59 24.74
N GLU A 290 2.99 18.66 23.96
CA GLU A 290 2.14 19.81 24.29
C GLU A 290 0.64 19.52 24.08
N SER A 291 0.29 18.68 23.09
CA SER A 291 -1.08 18.19 22.88
C SER A 291 -1.10 16.65 22.76
N PRO A 292 -0.90 15.92 23.87
CA PRO A 292 -0.61 14.48 23.81
C PRO A 292 -1.84 13.61 23.51
N LEU A 293 -3.05 14.10 23.79
CA LEU A 293 -4.28 13.32 23.65
C LEU A 293 -4.86 13.39 22.24
N ILE A 294 -5.05 14.62 21.74
CA ILE A 294 -5.74 14.89 20.49
C ILE A 294 -4.85 15.55 19.44
N GLY A 295 -3.62 15.99 19.76
CA GLY A 295 -2.73 16.64 18.80
C GLY A 295 -3.21 18.01 18.32
N TRP A 296 -2.54 18.54 17.29
CA TRP A 296 -2.77 19.90 16.76
C TRP A 296 -3.76 20.00 15.61
N GLY A 297 -4.30 18.87 15.12
CA GLY A 297 -5.21 18.80 13.98
C GLY A 297 -4.54 18.95 12.61
N ALA A 298 -3.49 19.76 12.48
CA ALA A 298 -2.77 20.00 11.24
C ALA A 298 -1.27 20.26 11.45
N PRO A 299 -0.43 20.02 10.43
CA PRO A 299 0.99 20.33 10.50
C PRO A 299 1.25 21.81 10.74
N THR A 300 2.23 22.13 11.58
CA THR A 300 2.59 23.52 11.88
C THR A 300 3.68 24.00 10.92
N PRO A 301 3.47 25.11 10.20
CA PRO A 301 4.49 25.71 9.34
C PRO A 301 5.74 26.12 10.12
N GLN A 302 6.91 25.98 9.51
CA GLN A 302 8.19 26.43 10.07
C GLN A 302 9.00 27.06 8.92
N GLU A 303 9.66 28.20 9.19
CA GLU A 303 10.44 28.88 8.15
C GLU A 303 11.70 28.09 7.79
N GLY A 304 11.99 28.00 6.49
CA GLY A 304 13.18 27.33 5.99
C GLY A 304 13.18 25.81 6.07
N THR A 305 12.12 25.18 6.60
CA THR A 305 11.97 23.73 6.71
C THR A 305 10.57 23.27 6.29
N PRO A 306 10.39 21.98 5.94
CA PRO A 306 9.05 21.44 5.76
C PRO A 306 8.25 21.49 7.09
N PRO A 307 6.91 21.64 7.04
CA PRO A 307 6.09 21.75 8.24
C PRO A 307 6.28 20.57 9.20
N ILE A 308 6.22 20.85 10.51
CA ILE A 308 6.38 19.86 11.56
C ILE A 308 5.28 18.80 11.44
N GLY A 309 5.67 17.53 11.59
CA GLY A 309 4.75 16.39 11.44
C GLY A 309 4.53 15.93 10.00
N THR A 310 5.28 16.41 9.00
CA THR A 310 5.12 15.95 7.59
C THR A 310 6.06 14.81 7.17
N HIS A 311 7.03 14.43 8.02
CA HIS A 311 8.15 13.53 7.66
C HIS A 311 7.90 12.02 7.78
N GLY A 312 6.64 11.60 7.76
CA GLY A 312 6.26 10.19 7.84
C GLY A 312 4.90 10.04 8.51
N LEU A 313 4.18 8.96 8.22
CA LEU A 313 2.84 8.77 8.77
C LEU A 313 2.85 8.61 10.30
N VAL A 314 3.89 8.03 10.90
CA VAL A 314 4.09 8.02 12.37
C VAL A 314 4.06 9.44 12.93
N TRP A 315 4.96 10.29 12.45
CA TRP A 315 5.13 11.66 12.91
C TRP A 315 3.88 12.49 12.66
N TRP A 316 3.25 12.25 11.50
CA TRP A 316 2.01 12.90 11.11
C TRP A 316 0.86 12.55 12.05
N ILE A 317 0.66 11.26 12.37
CA ILE A 317 -0.40 10.88 13.32
C ILE A 317 -0.07 11.40 14.73
N MET A 318 1.18 11.26 15.17
CA MET A 318 1.62 11.64 16.50
C MET A 318 1.44 13.13 16.77
N TYR A 319 1.96 13.99 15.89
CA TYR A 319 1.92 15.43 16.06
C TYR A 319 0.50 15.99 15.84
N ASN A 320 -0.17 15.55 14.76
CA ASN A 320 -1.47 16.13 14.39
C ASN A 320 -2.63 15.55 15.19
N HIS A 321 -2.53 14.32 15.70
CA HIS A 321 -3.66 13.62 16.33
C HIS A 321 -3.35 13.02 17.71
N GLY A 322 -2.14 13.24 18.23
CA GLY A 322 -1.73 12.81 19.56
C GLY A 322 -1.30 11.33 19.65
N PHE A 323 -0.77 10.97 20.81
CA PHE A 323 -0.27 9.63 21.11
C PHE A 323 -1.39 8.59 21.18
N VAL A 324 -2.62 9.00 21.54
CA VAL A 324 -3.77 8.08 21.60
C VAL A 324 -4.14 7.59 20.20
N ALA A 325 -4.24 8.50 19.22
CA ALA A 325 -4.47 8.14 17.83
C ALA A 325 -3.36 7.23 17.31
N LEU A 326 -2.09 7.58 17.58
CA LEU A 326 -0.94 6.76 17.18
C LEU A 326 -1.01 5.35 17.77
N ALA A 327 -1.28 5.22 19.08
CA ALA A 327 -1.35 3.94 19.76
C ALA A 327 -2.46 3.04 19.20
N LEU A 328 -3.65 3.60 18.93
CA LEU A 328 -4.77 2.89 18.31
C LEU A 328 -4.42 2.42 16.89
N PHE A 329 -3.78 3.27 16.09
CA PHE A 329 -3.35 2.93 14.74
C PHE A 329 -2.27 1.84 14.73
N VAL A 330 -1.25 1.98 15.57
CA VAL A 330 -0.16 1.00 15.72
C VAL A 330 -0.70 -0.33 16.23
N TYR A 331 -1.59 -0.32 17.22
CA TYR A 331 -2.24 -1.53 17.71
C TYR A 331 -2.98 -2.26 16.59
N TRP A 332 -3.81 -1.55 15.83
CA TRP A 332 -4.51 -2.14 14.68
C TRP A 332 -3.53 -2.71 13.65
N MET A 333 -2.53 -1.93 13.27
CA MET A 333 -1.56 -2.29 12.24
C MET A 333 -0.77 -3.54 12.65
N VAL A 334 -0.14 -3.53 13.83
CA VAL A 334 0.63 -4.67 14.35
C VAL A 334 -0.25 -5.91 14.49
N ARG A 335 -1.46 -5.76 15.05
CA ARG A 335 -2.37 -6.88 15.25
C ARG A 335 -2.79 -7.52 13.93
N THR A 336 -3.08 -6.70 12.92
CA THR A 336 -3.51 -7.14 11.59
C THR A 336 -2.36 -7.79 10.84
N THR A 337 -1.18 -7.17 10.82
CA THR A 337 0.03 -7.73 10.20
C THR A 337 0.41 -9.06 10.84
N TRP A 338 0.41 -9.13 12.17
CA TRP A 338 0.69 -10.37 12.91
C TRP A 338 -0.31 -11.49 12.56
N ALA A 339 -1.60 -11.15 12.47
CA ALA A 339 -2.62 -12.10 12.04
C ALA A 339 -2.42 -12.56 10.58
N ALA A 340 -1.97 -11.66 9.70
CA ALA A 340 -1.68 -11.94 8.30
C ALA A 340 -0.50 -12.91 8.15
N LEU A 341 0.60 -12.68 8.89
CA LEU A 341 1.81 -13.50 8.86
C LEU A 341 1.59 -14.96 9.27
N ARG A 342 0.55 -15.24 10.07
CA ARG A 342 0.15 -16.60 10.44
C ARG A 342 -0.58 -17.37 9.33
N THR A 343 -0.80 -16.77 8.15
CA THR A 343 -1.54 -17.39 7.04
C THR A 343 -0.62 -18.20 6.10
N ARG A 344 -1.12 -19.33 5.57
CA ARG A 344 -0.31 -20.35 4.87
C ARG A 344 -0.60 -20.57 3.37
N ARG A 345 -1.61 -19.94 2.74
CA ARG A 345 -1.88 -20.12 1.28
C ARG A 345 -1.35 -18.99 0.39
N ASP A 346 -0.98 -19.34 -0.85
CA ASP A 346 -0.25 -18.52 -1.83
C ASP A 346 -0.92 -17.20 -2.26
N VAL A 347 -2.25 -17.16 -2.40
CA VAL A 347 -2.96 -15.94 -2.86
C VAL A 347 -3.13 -14.92 -1.73
N GLU A 348 -3.11 -15.38 -0.47
CA GLU A 348 -3.28 -14.59 0.76
C GLU A 348 -1.95 -14.04 1.31
N VAL A 349 -0.84 -14.59 0.85
CA VAL A 349 0.52 -14.14 1.13
C VAL A 349 0.75 -12.71 0.65
N TRP A 350 0.25 -12.34 -0.54
CA TRP A 350 0.54 -11.02 -1.10
C TRP A 350 -0.09 -9.90 -0.27
N SER A 351 -1.31 -10.08 0.24
CA SER A 351 -1.93 -9.13 1.18
C SER A 351 -1.12 -8.99 2.47
N ALA A 352 -0.53 -10.08 2.98
CA ALA A 352 0.34 -10.01 4.15
C ALA A 352 1.63 -9.23 3.85
N VAL A 353 2.23 -9.43 2.68
CA VAL A 353 3.42 -8.66 2.26
C VAL A 353 3.11 -7.17 2.16
N VAL A 354 1.93 -6.78 1.65
CA VAL A 354 1.51 -5.37 1.61
C VAL A 354 1.50 -4.76 3.01
N LEU A 355 1.00 -5.48 4.02
CA LEU A 355 0.98 -5.01 5.40
C LEU A 355 2.39 -4.88 6.00
N VAL A 356 3.31 -5.77 5.64
CA VAL A 356 4.73 -5.69 6.06
C VAL A 356 5.43 -4.50 5.37
N ILE A 357 5.20 -4.30 4.07
CA ILE A 357 5.72 -3.16 3.32
C ILE A 357 5.17 -1.85 3.90
N PHE A 358 3.88 -1.80 4.22
CA PHE A 358 3.28 -0.64 4.85
C PHE A 358 3.91 -0.34 6.21
N LEU A 359 4.09 -1.36 7.06
CA LEU A 359 4.75 -1.22 8.36
C LEU A 359 6.18 -0.68 8.23
N LEU A 360 6.93 -1.17 7.23
CA LEU A 360 8.27 -0.64 6.91
C LEU A 360 8.21 0.84 6.54
N GLN A 361 7.31 1.23 5.63
CA GLN A 361 7.21 2.60 5.14
C GLN A 361 6.64 3.59 6.18
N PHE A 362 5.93 3.09 7.19
CA PHE A 362 5.15 3.88 8.16
C PHE A 362 5.96 5.00 8.84
N GLY A 363 7.24 4.75 9.13
CA GLY A 363 8.10 5.69 9.83
C GLY A 363 8.63 6.86 9.01
N PHE A 364 8.64 6.77 7.67
CA PHE A 364 9.38 7.74 6.84
C PHE A 364 8.65 8.19 5.57
N TYR A 365 7.51 7.59 5.21
CA TYR A 365 6.68 8.06 4.10
C TYR A 365 5.37 8.69 4.57
N GLY A 366 4.98 9.78 3.89
CA GLY A 366 3.62 10.28 3.92
C GLY A 366 2.72 9.30 3.16
N LEU A 367 2.13 8.36 3.89
CA LEU A 367 1.35 7.25 3.33
C LEU A 367 -0.15 7.51 3.28
N LEU A 368 -0.56 8.74 3.59
CA LEU A 368 -1.97 9.07 3.75
C LEU A 368 -2.80 8.66 2.52
N PRO A 369 -2.44 9.04 1.26
CA PRO A 369 -3.20 8.62 0.08
C PRO A 369 -3.28 7.10 -0.09
N GLN A 370 -2.25 6.35 0.32
CA GLN A 370 -2.16 4.90 0.10
C GLN A 370 -2.93 4.08 1.13
N LEU A 371 -3.42 4.69 2.22
CA LEU A 371 -4.18 3.99 3.27
C LEU A 371 -5.32 3.10 2.76
N PRO A 372 -6.13 3.48 1.75
CA PRO A 372 -7.18 2.60 1.24
C PRO A 372 -6.65 1.27 0.70
N ILE A 373 -5.46 1.24 0.07
CA ILE A 373 -4.82 0.00 -0.43
C ILE A 373 -4.51 -0.94 0.74
N VAL A 374 -4.02 -0.40 1.84
CA VAL A 374 -3.74 -1.13 3.08
C VAL A 374 -5.03 -1.70 3.68
N GLY A 375 -6.11 -0.92 3.65
CA GLY A 375 -7.44 -1.35 4.09
C GLY A 375 -7.97 -2.52 3.28
N VAL A 376 -7.78 -2.49 1.95
CA VAL A 376 -8.12 -3.64 1.08
C VAL A 376 -7.30 -4.87 1.47
N ALA A 377 -5.99 -4.73 1.63
CA ALA A 377 -5.12 -5.84 2.03
C ALA A 377 -5.56 -6.46 3.37
N ALA A 378 -5.81 -5.63 4.37
CA ALA A 378 -6.28 -6.04 5.69
C ALA A 378 -7.66 -6.73 5.63
N GLY A 379 -8.60 -6.18 4.85
CA GLY A 379 -9.92 -6.78 4.62
C GLY A 379 -9.83 -8.16 4.00
N LEU A 380 -9.00 -8.33 2.97
CA LEU A 380 -8.78 -9.62 2.32
C LEU A 380 -8.19 -10.67 3.27
N VAL A 381 -7.24 -10.28 4.13
CA VAL A 381 -6.68 -11.16 5.18
C VAL A 381 -7.77 -11.60 6.15
N GLN A 382 -8.63 -10.68 6.60
CA GLN A 382 -9.70 -11.00 7.53
C GLN A 382 -10.74 -11.94 6.91
N ARG A 383 -11.16 -11.66 5.67
CA ARG A 383 -12.12 -12.47 4.91
C ARG A 383 -11.68 -13.92 4.87
N ASP A 384 -10.42 -14.14 4.49
CA ASP A 384 -9.86 -15.48 4.41
C ASP A 384 -9.83 -16.21 5.76
N ARG A 385 -9.42 -15.51 6.83
CA ARG A 385 -9.40 -16.09 8.18
C ARG A 385 -10.79 -16.58 8.61
N TRP A 386 -11.84 -15.82 8.31
CA TRP A 386 -13.21 -16.21 8.63
C TRP A 386 -13.68 -17.41 7.82
N GLU A 387 -13.41 -17.43 6.51
CA GLU A 387 -13.76 -18.57 5.66
C GLU A 387 -13.04 -19.86 6.10
N ARG A 388 -11.76 -19.78 6.48
CA ARG A 388 -11.02 -20.91 7.06
C ARG A 388 -11.59 -21.38 8.40
N ALA A 389 -12.02 -20.46 9.25
CA ALA A 389 -12.68 -20.82 10.50
C ALA A 389 -14.01 -21.54 10.24
N ALA A 390 -14.80 -21.04 9.29
CA ALA A 390 -16.06 -21.67 8.88
C ALA A 390 -15.84 -23.06 8.25
N GLY A 391 -14.85 -23.20 7.36
CA GLY A 391 -14.51 -24.48 6.74
C GLY A 391 -14.05 -25.54 7.75
N ARG A 392 -13.23 -25.14 8.74
CA ARG A 392 -12.83 -26.05 9.82
C ARG A 392 -13.98 -26.49 10.72
N ARG A 393 -14.97 -25.63 10.95
CA ARG A 393 -16.19 -26.00 11.69
C ARG A 393 -17.02 -27.01 10.91
N ARG A 394 -17.30 -26.72 9.63
CA ARG A 394 -18.01 -27.64 8.73
C ARG A 394 -17.34 -29.01 8.62
N ALA A 395 -16.00 -29.06 8.56
CA ALA A 395 -15.27 -30.33 8.52
C ALA A 395 -15.36 -31.12 9.83
N LYS A 396 -15.52 -30.45 10.98
CA LYS A 396 -15.75 -31.12 12.27
C LYS A 396 -17.19 -31.59 12.47
N GLU A 397 -18.14 -30.86 11.88
CA GLU A 397 -19.58 -31.14 11.95
C GLU A 397 -20.06 -32.12 10.87
N ALA A 398 -19.24 -32.39 9.86
CA ALA A 398 -19.54 -33.42 8.87
C ALA A 398 -19.63 -34.78 9.58
N PRO A 399 -20.71 -35.56 9.38
CA PRO A 399 -20.83 -36.89 9.97
C PRO A 399 -19.61 -37.71 9.57
N ALA A 400 -19.03 -38.45 10.52
CA ALA A 400 -17.97 -39.40 10.22
C ALA A 400 -18.46 -40.28 9.07
N ALA A 401 -17.76 -40.25 7.93
CA ALA A 401 -18.11 -41.10 6.81
C ALA A 401 -18.19 -42.53 7.33
N GLU A 402 -19.38 -43.11 7.26
CA GLU A 402 -19.63 -44.49 7.67
C GLU A 402 -18.60 -45.34 6.91
N PRO A 403 -17.76 -46.15 7.60
CA PRO A 403 -16.76 -46.94 6.92
C PRO A 403 -17.48 -47.76 5.85
N ALA A 404 -17.08 -47.58 4.60
CA ALA A 404 -17.69 -48.26 3.47
C ALA A 404 -17.85 -49.75 3.83
N PRO A 405 -19.05 -50.34 3.68
CA PRO A 405 -19.25 -51.73 4.05
C PRO A 405 -18.18 -52.54 3.33
N ILE A 406 -17.38 -53.25 4.11
CA ILE A 406 -16.43 -54.23 3.58
C ILE A 406 -17.31 -55.20 2.81
N LEU A 407 -17.35 -55.06 1.48
CA LEU A 407 -17.94 -56.06 0.60
C LEU A 407 -17.16 -57.34 0.88
N ALA A 408 -17.74 -58.18 1.74
CA ALA A 408 -17.29 -59.53 1.97
C ALA A 408 -17.21 -60.17 0.58
N ARG A 409 -15.99 -60.44 0.11
CA ARG A 409 -15.78 -61.23 -1.09
C ARG A 409 -16.44 -62.58 -0.83
N HIS A 410 -17.61 -62.80 -1.43
CA HIS A 410 -18.21 -64.12 -1.50
C HIS A 410 -17.25 -65.03 -2.27
N PRO A 411 -16.82 -66.17 -1.70
CA PRO A 411 -16.04 -67.17 -2.43
C PRO A 411 -17.00 -68.11 -3.15
N GLN A 412 -17.47 -67.75 -4.34
CA GLN A 412 -18.16 -68.69 -5.23
C GLN A 412 -17.85 -68.42 -6.71
N SER A 413 -16.88 -69.16 -7.24
CA SER A 413 -16.85 -69.69 -8.62
C SER A 413 -15.74 -70.79 -8.65
N ILE A 414 -16.08 -72.08 -8.50
CA ILE A 414 -16.29 -73.05 -9.61
C ILE A 414 -14.94 -73.32 -10.32
N LEU A 415 -14.20 -74.42 -10.13
CA LEU A 415 -14.50 -75.84 -10.38
C LEU A 415 -15.31 -76.10 -11.65
N ALA A 416 -14.66 -75.93 -12.81
CA ALA A 416 -14.89 -76.64 -14.08
C ALA A 416 -13.85 -76.10 -15.09
N GLY A 417 -13.04 -76.87 -15.81
CA GLY A 417 -12.92 -78.31 -15.94
C GLY A 417 -11.52 -78.67 -16.46
N ALA A 418 -11.12 -79.90 -16.16
CA ALA A 418 -10.18 -80.65 -16.97
C ALA A 418 -10.97 -81.24 -18.14
N ASP A 419 -10.49 -81.02 -19.36
CA ASP A 419 -10.34 -81.98 -20.45
C ASP A 419 -9.52 -81.32 -21.57
#